data_AF-A0A923YNJ0-F1
#
_entry.id   AF-A0A923YNJ0-F1
#
_cell.length_a   1.000
_cell.length_b   1.000
_cell.length_c   1.000
_cell.angle_alpha   90.00
_cell.angle_beta   90.00
_cell.angle_gamma   90.00
#
_symmetry.space_group_name_H-M   'P 1'
#
loop_
_entity.id
_entity.type
_entity.pdbx_description
1 polymer ?
#
loop_
_entity_poly.entity_id
_entity_poly.type
_entity_poly.pdbx_seq_one_letter_code
_entity_poly.pdbx_strand_id
1 'polypeptide(L)'
;VDQYNVSPKLAHSGNPAELALIPERLSDWAANTRAFFKFVVAEQSDLAEIAALQQRYAIPSDRLYVMPEGTQSATLRERSCWLAEAAQNNGWRFTDRLHIHLYGDTRST
;
A
#
# COMPACT_ATOMS: atom_id res chain seq x y z
N VAL A 1 -0.71 21.32 -5.99
CA VAL A 1 -0.57 19.95 -5.47
C VAL A 1 -0.39 19.03 -6.66
N ASP A 2 0.79 18.44 -6.81
CA ASP A 2 1.17 17.73 -8.03
C ASP A 2 0.93 16.21 -7.91
N GLN A 3 0.89 15.69 -6.68
CA GLN A 3 0.58 14.29 -6.40
C GLN A 3 -0.18 14.15 -5.07
N TYR A 4 -1.10 13.20 -5.02
CA TYR A 4 -1.74 12.72 -3.79
C TYR A 4 -1.32 11.26 -3.54
N ASN A 5 -0.88 10.96 -2.32
CA ASN A 5 -0.67 9.58 -1.88
C ASN A 5 -1.85 9.17 -1.00
N VAL A 6 -2.75 8.37 -1.57
CA VAL A 6 -3.94 7.87 -0.90
C VAL A 6 -3.59 6.50 -0.32
N SER A 7 -3.75 6.32 0.99
CA SER A 7 -3.40 5.05 1.65
C SER A 7 -4.62 4.43 2.31
N PRO A 8 -5.51 3.77 1.53
CA PRO A 8 -6.64 3.04 2.09
C PRO A 8 -6.15 1.96 3.05
N LYS A 9 -6.94 1.71 4.09
CA LYS A 9 -6.59 0.74 5.12
C LYS A 9 -7.23 -0.61 4.79
N LEU A 10 -6.39 -1.65 4.76
CA LEU A 10 -6.80 -3.04 4.58
C LEU A 10 -7.31 -3.63 5.90
N ALA A 11 -7.90 -4.83 5.83
CA ALA A 11 -8.51 -5.49 6.98
C ALA A 11 -7.55 -5.66 8.18
N HIS A 12 -6.29 -6.03 7.94
CA HIS A 12 -5.32 -6.24 9.02
C HIS A 12 -5.06 -4.99 9.88
N SER A 13 -5.39 -3.80 9.37
CA SER A 13 -5.19 -2.54 10.10
C SER A 13 -6.09 -2.37 11.31
N GLY A 14 -7.15 -3.18 11.43
CA GLY A 14 -8.18 -3.06 12.46
C GLY A 14 -9.15 -1.88 12.26
N ASN A 15 -9.02 -1.13 11.16
CA ASN A 15 -9.96 -0.04 10.84
C ASN A 15 -11.23 -0.62 10.20
N PRO A 16 -12.43 -0.15 10.60
CA PRO A 16 -13.67 -0.55 9.95
C PRO A 16 -13.65 -0.20 8.46
N ALA A 17 -13.99 -1.17 7.61
CA ALA A 17 -13.93 -1.03 6.16
C ALA A 17 -14.84 0.09 5.65
N GLU A 18 -15.99 0.29 6.27
CA GLU A 18 -16.94 1.35 5.92
C GLU A 18 -16.38 2.77 6.14
N LEU A 19 -15.40 2.92 7.03
CA LEU A 19 -14.69 4.19 7.25
C LEU A 19 -13.42 4.29 6.41
N ALA A 20 -12.73 3.17 6.20
CA ALA A 20 -11.46 3.11 5.48
C ALA A 20 -11.60 3.07 3.96
N LEU A 21 -12.69 2.49 3.44
CA LEU A 21 -12.88 2.11 2.04
C LEU A 21 -14.17 2.71 1.46
N ILE A 22 -14.37 4.02 1.69
CA ILE A 22 -15.55 4.75 1.19
C ILE A 22 -15.61 4.64 -0.35
N PRO A 23 -16.62 3.95 -0.93
CA PRO A 23 -16.59 3.58 -2.35
C PRO A 23 -16.53 4.77 -3.31
N GLU A 24 -17.27 5.83 -3.00
CA GLU A 24 -17.30 7.07 -3.79
C GLU A 24 -15.91 7.71 -3.84
N ARG A 25 -15.22 7.77 -2.69
CA ARG A 25 -13.87 8.33 -2.61
C ARG A 25 -12.84 7.50 -3.34
N LEU A 26 -12.90 6.16 -3.23
CA LEU A 26 -11.98 5.29 -3.96
C LEU A 26 -12.15 5.46 -5.48
N SER A 27 -13.39 5.58 -5.95
CA SER A 27 -13.69 5.84 -7.36
C SER A 27 -13.16 7.21 -7.82
N ASP A 28 -13.42 8.27 -7.05
CA ASP A 28 -12.92 9.63 -7.33
C ASP A 28 -11.39 9.65 -7.44
N TRP A 29 -10.71 8.99 -6.51
CA TRP A 29 -9.24 8.93 -6.48
C TRP A 29 -8.68 8.08 -7.63
N ALA A 30 -9.30 6.96 -7.97
CA ALA A 30 -8.86 6.16 -9.12
C ALA A 30 -8.94 6.95 -10.43
N ALA A 31 -9.98 7.76 -10.62
CA ALA A 31 -10.15 8.62 -11.79
C ALA A 31 -9.17 9.82 -11.83
N ASN A 32 -8.66 10.26 -10.68
CA ASN A 32 -7.73 11.40 -10.61
C ASN A 32 -6.31 10.98 -10.98
N THR A 33 -5.79 11.47 -12.10
CA THR A 33 -4.46 11.14 -12.63
C THR A 33 -3.29 11.52 -11.72
N ARG A 34 -3.50 12.43 -10.76
CA ARG A 34 -2.49 12.83 -9.75
C ARG A 34 -2.49 11.94 -8.51
N ALA A 35 -3.45 11.02 -8.39
CA ALA A 35 -3.56 10.15 -7.21
C ALA A 35 -2.80 8.85 -7.41
N PHE A 36 -2.05 8.47 -6.38
CA PHE A 36 -1.37 7.20 -6.27
C PHE A 36 -1.89 6.49 -5.03
N PHE A 37 -2.21 5.21 -5.18
CA PHE A 37 -2.66 4.38 -4.08
C PHE A 37 -1.44 3.73 -3.44
N LYS A 38 -1.37 3.72 -2.11
CA LYS A 38 -0.32 3.04 -1.36
C LYS A 38 -0.93 2.14 -0.31
N PHE A 39 -0.78 0.84 -0.50
CA PHE A 39 -1.20 -0.17 0.45
C PHE A 39 -0.04 -0.61 1.32
N VAL A 40 -0.24 -0.58 2.63
CA VAL A 40 0.67 -1.21 3.60
C VAL A 40 0.26 -2.67 3.69
N VAL A 41 1.22 -3.59 3.67
CA VAL A 41 1.02 -5.04 3.55
C VAL A 41 1.70 -5.74 4.71
N ALA A 42 0.93 -6.46 5.52
CA ALA A 42 1.42 -7.23 6.66
C ALA A 42 1.65 -8.71 6.32
N GLU A 43 0.86 -9.25 5.40
CA GLU A 43 0.85 -10.68 5.03
C GLU A 43 0.41 -10.92 3.58
N GLN A 44 0.56 -12.14 3.08
CA GLN A 44 0.29 -12.47 1.68
C GLN A 44 -1.21 -12.40 1.32
N SER A 45 -2.10 -12.64 2.28
CA SER A 45 -3.56 -12.52 2.14
C SER A 45 -3.99 -11.11 1.75
N ASP A 46 -3.26 -10.08 2.19
CA ASP A 46 -3.52 -8.69 1.85
C ASP A 46 -3.46 -8.45 0.33
N LEU A 47 -2.66 -9.22 -0.41
CA LEU A 47 -2.51 -9.06 -1.86
C LEU A 47 -3.81 -9.35 -2.60
N ALA A 48 -4.61 -10.31 -2.11
CA ALA A 48 -5.91 -10.63 -2.68
C ALA A 48 -6.91 -9.49 -2.44
N GLU A 49 -6.87 -8.86 -1.26
CA GLU A 49 -7.69 -7.68 -0.96
C GLU A 49 -7.30 -6.49 -1.85
N ILE A 50 -6.01 -6.23 -2.02
CA ILE A 50 -5.50 -5.19 -2.93
C ILE A 50 -5.96 -5.44 -4.37
N ALA A 51 -5.82 -6.67 -4.87
CA ALA A 51 -6.25 -7.01 -6.22
C ALA A 51 -7.77 -6.82 -6.41
N ALA A 52 -8.59 -7.19 -5.41
CA ALA A 52 -10.03 -6.97 -5.44
C ALA A 52 -10.39 -5.48 -5.47
N LEU A 53 -9.72 -4.65 -4.68
CA LEU A 53 -9.90 -3.19 -4.69
C LEU A 53 -9.45 -2.60 -6.03
N GLN A 54 -8.29 -3.03 -6.53
CA GLN A 54 -7.76 -2.60 -7.81
C GLN A 54 -8.75 -2.86 -8.94
N GLN A 55 -9.26 -4.08 -9.02
CA GLN A 55 -10.24 -4.49 -10.02
C GLN A 55 -11.55 -3.69 -9.87
N ARG A 56 -12.07 -3.58 -8.65
CA ARG A 56 -13.36 -2.94 -8.38
C ARG A 56 -13.37 -1.45 -8.76
N TYR A 57 -12.27 -0.74 -8.51
CA TYR A 57 -12.18 0.71 -8.71
C TYR A 57 -11.33 1.11 -9.92
N ALA A 58 -10.89 0.14 -10.73
CA ALA A 58 -10.02 0.35 -11.89
C ALA A 58 -8.75 1.18 -11.56
N ILE A 59 -8.10 0.87 -10.43
CA ILE A 59 -6.86 1.52 -10.03
C ILE A 59 -5.74 1.08 -10.99
N PRO A 60 -5.07 2.00 -11.70
CA PRO A 60 -3.98 1.62 -12.62
C PRO A 60 -2.80 1.02 -11.86
N SER A 61 -2.25 -0.10 -12.36
CA SER A 61 -1.13 -0.79 -11.71
C SER A 61 0.09 0.11 -11.53
N ASP A 62 0.37 0.98 -12.50
CA ASP A 62 1.48 1.93 -12.47
C ASP A 62 1.29 3.08 -11.48
N ARG A 63 0.11 3.22 -10.87
CA ARG A 63 -0.20 4.16 -9.79
C ARG A 63 -0.51 3.47 -8.46
N LEU A 64 -0.21 2.18 -8.35
CA LEU A 64 -0.39 1.38 -7.14
C LEU A 64 0.96 1.02 -6.52
N TYR A 65 1.18 1.51 -5.31
CA TYR A 65 2.31 1.17 -4.46
C TYR A 65 1.92 0.11 -3.43
N VAL A 66 2.82 -0.85 -3.21
CA VAL A 66 2.81 -1.73 -2.05
C VAL A 66 4.02 -1.46 -1.16
N MET A 67 3.82 -1.54 0.15
CA MET A 67 4.82 -1.25 1.16
C MET A 67 4.72 -2.27 2.29
N PRO A 68 5.83 -2.85 2.77
CA PRO A 68 5.76 -3.76 3.91
C PRO A 68 5.36 -3.01 5.19
N GLU A 69 4.52 -3.65 5.99
CA GLU A 69 4.24 -3.29 7.38
C GLU A 69 5.47 -3.62 8.23
N GLY A 70 5.70 -2.87 9.31
CA GLY A 70 6.74 -3.16 10.28
C GLY A 70 7.42 -1.90 10.83
N THR A 71 7.97 -2.06 12.03
CA THR A 71 8.79 -1.07 12.76
C THR A 71 10.22 -1.54 12.96
N GLN A 72 10.57 -2.75 12.52
CA GLN A 72 11.90 -3.33 12.63
C GLN A 72 12.47 -3.65 11.25
N SER A 73 13.74 -3.31 11.06
CA SER A 73 14.50 -3.55 9.82
C SER A 73 14.47 -5.04 9.39
N ALA A 74 14.55 -5.97 10.33
CA ALA A 74 14.51 -7.41 10.04
C ALA A 74 13.15 -7.84 9.46
N THR A 75 12.05 -7.46 10.11
CA THR A 75 10.68 -7.75 9.65
C THR A 75 10.40 -7.15 8.28
N LEU A 76 10.85 -5.92 8.04
CA LEU A 76 10.70 -5.28 6.74
C LEU A 76 11.46 -6.05 5.66
N ARG A 77 12.71 -6.47 5.90
CA ARG A 77 13.49 -7.27 4.94
C ARG A 77 12.82 -8.59 4.60
N GLU A 78 12.33 -9.30 5.61
CA GLU A 78 11.61 -10.56 5.43
C GLU A 78 10.39 -10.38 4.52
N ARG A 79 9.58 -9.35 4.78
CA ARG A 79 8.38 -9.04 3.99
C ARG A 79 8.70 -8.52 2.59
N SER A 80 9.73 -7.69 2.48
CA SER A 80 10.17 -7.10 1.21
C SER A 80 10.54 -8.14 0.17
N CYS A 81 11.14 -9.27 0.57
CA CYS A 81 11.55 -10.33 -0.36
C CYS A 81 10.38 -10.82 -1.22
N TRP A 82 9.29 -11.30 -0.58
CA TRP A 82 8.14 -11.81 -1.32
C TRP A 82 7.25 -10.69 -1.87
N LEU A 83 7.21 -9.52 -1.20
CA LEU A 83 6.35 -8.42 -1.64
C LEU A 83 6.89 -7.75 -2.92
N ALA A 84 8.20 -7.63 -3.07
CA ALA A 84 8.81 -7.09 -4.29
C ALA A 84 8.53 -7.98 -5.51
N GLU A 85 8.60 -9.30 -5.35
CA GLU A 85 8.23 -10.27 -6.39
C GLU A 85 6.74 -10.17 -6.74
N ALA A 86 5.88 -10.11 -5.73
CA ALA A 86 4.44 -9.93 -5.95
C ALA A 86 4.12 -8.62 -6.67
N ALA A 87 4.79 -7.52 -6.32
CA ALA A 87 4.61 -6.24 -6.97
C ALA A 87 5.00 -6.32 -8.46
N GLN A 88 6.15 -6.91 -8.76
CA GLN A 88 6.61 -7.11 -10.13
C GLN A 88 5.60 -7.93 -10.95
N ASN A 89 5.11 -9.04 -10.41
CA ASN A 89 4.17 -9.94 -11.09
C ASN A 89 2.83 -9.28 -11.41
N ASN A 90 2.39 -8.30 -10.61
CA ASN A 90 1.12 -7.59 -10.79
C ASN A 90 1.27 -6.23 -11.51
N GLY A 91 2.50 -5.85 -11.88
CA GLY A 91 2.80 -4.53 -12.45
C GLY A 91 2.66 -3.38 -11.45
N TRP A 92 2.63 -3.68 -10.15
CA TRP A 92 2.61 -2.70 -9.07
C TRP A 92 4.02 -2.17 -8.80
N ARG A 93 4.08 -1.07 -8.06
CA ARG A 93 5.33 -0.46 -7.61
C ARG A 93 5.61 -0.85 -6.16
N PHE A 94 6.83 -1.30 -5.88
CA PHE A 94 7.28 -1.55 -4.52
C PHE A 94 7.86 -0.27 -3.89
N THR A 95 7.57 -0.04 -2.61
CA THR A 95 8.18 1.02 -1.80
C THR A 95 8.55 0.48 -0.44
N ASP A 96 9.66 0.95 0.12
CA ASP A 96 10.17 0.48 1.41
C ASP A 96 10.03 1.56 2.50
N ARG A 97 10.16 1.16 3.77
CA ARG A 97 10.28 2.07 4.91
C ARG A 97 11.75 2.33 5.21
N LEU A 98 12.44 2.96 4.26
CA LEU A 98 13.89 3.19 4.34
C LEU A 98 14.32 3.87 5.65
N HIS A 99 13.52 4.79 6.19
CA HIS A 99 13.80 5.44 7.47
C HIS A 99 13.93 4.44 8.63
N ILE A 100 13.17 3.34 8.67
CA ILE A 100 13.31 2.29 9.69
C ILE A 100 14.64 1.55 9.54
N HIS A 101 15.09 1.30 8.31
CA HIS A 101 16.39 0.69 8.07
C HIS A 101 17.56 1.59 8.48
N LEU A 102 17.42 2.90 8.31
CA LEU A 102 18.47 3.88 8.59
C LEU A 102 18.50 4.33 10.06
N TYR A 103 17.32 4.53 10.66
CA TYR A 103 17.17 5.24 11.94
C TYR A 103 16.33 4.47 12.97
N GLY A 104 15.79 3.30 12.62
CA GLY A 104 14.87 2.55 13.47
C GLY A 104 13.51 3.23 13.63
N ASP A 105 12.68 2.71 14.55
CA ASP A 105 11.37 3.27 14.88
C ASP A 105 11.49 4.43 15.87
N THR A 106 12.06 5.54 15.40
CA THR A 106 12.21 6.76 16.20
C THR A 106 11.29 7.86 15.66
N ARG A 107 10.68 8.63 16.56
CA ARG A 107 9.85 9.79 16.19
C ARG A 107 10.76 10.98 15.88
N SER A 108 10.47 11.69 14.78
CA SER A 108 11.12 12.94 14.35
C SER A 108 12.50 12.84 13.67
N THR A 109 12.86 11.68 13.10
CA THR A 109 14.01 11.54 12.18
C THR A 109 13.57 11.44 10.74
#